data_AF-A0A959JRT9-F1
#
_entry.id   AF-A0A959JRT9-F1
#
_cell.length_a   1.000
_cell.length_b   1.000
_cell.length_c   1.000
_cell.angle_alpha   90.00
_cell.angle_beta   90.00
_cell.angle_gamma   90.00
#
_symmetry.space_group_name_H-M   'P 1'
#
loop_
_entity.id
_entity.type
_entity.pdbx_description
1 polymer ?
#
loop_
_entity_poly.entity_id
_entity_poly.type
_entity_poly.pdbx_seq_one_letter_code
_entity_poly.pdbx_strand_id
1 'polypeptide(L)'
;MRSFFYCTIVISIYFILPFSTDAQTADPAEIRDMIVTFKKDIRGPYKDIRWYCEDGTVIPPKEKCPEPGGVQRARYKDEVVDLAESNHVFLGQILSTTSRHAFWDSTENNARAKQYLLEQYLKQIDNGWVNE
;
A
#
# COMPACT_ATOMS: atom_id res chain seq x y z
N MET A 1 -39.80 -24.95 -29.28
CA MET A 1 -39.71 -25.29 -27.83
C MET A 1 -38.32 -25.71 -27.35
N ARG A 2 -37.40 -26.20 -28.20
CA ARG A 2 -36.01 -26.49 -27.78
C ARG A 2 -35.11 -25.26 -27.62
N SER A 3 -35.22 -24.23 -28.49
CA SER A 3 -34.42 -22.99 -28.38
C SER A 3 -34.73 -22.13 -27.16
N PHE A 4 -35.97 -22.14 -26.66
CA PHE A 4 -36.32 -21.40 -25.43
C PHE A 4 -35.68 -22.02 -24.18
N PHE A 5 -35.50 -23.34 -24.18
CA PHE A 5 -34.91 -24.10 -23.07
C PHE A 5 -33.39 -23.90 -22.94
N TYR A 6 -32.69 -23.68 -24.07
CA TYR A 6 -31.27 -23.33 -24.04
C TYR A 6 -31.04 -21.88 -23.59
N CYS A 7 -31.94 -20.96 -23.93
CA CYS A 7 -31.84 -19.55 -23.49
C CYS A 7 -32.05 -19.40 -21.96
N THR A 8 -32.97 -20.18 -21.37
CA THR A 8 -33.18 -20.18 -19.92
C THR A 8 -32.06 -20.88 -19.14
N ILE A 9 -31.43 -21.92 -19.70
CA ILE A 9 -30.28 -22.60 -19.08
C ILE A 9 -29.03 -21.70 -19.04
N VAL A 10 -28.80 -20.87 -20.07
CA VAL A 10 -27.62 -19.97 -20.11
C VAL A 10 -27.76 -18.80 -19.11
N ILE A 11 -28.98 -18.32 -18.85
CA ILE A 11 -29.24 -17.24 -17.87
C ILE A 11 -29.11 -17.75 -16.43
N SER A 12 -29.46 -19.02 -16.17
CA SER A 12 -29.34 -19.62 -14.83
C SER A 12 -27.89 -19.85 -14.37
N ILE A 13 -26.93 -19.89 -15.28
CA ILE A 13 -25.52 -20.20 -14.96
C ILE A 13 -24.71 -18.95 -14.60
N TYR A 14 -25.23 -17.75 -14.91
CA TYR A 14 -24.57 -16.47 -14.60
C TYR A 14 -24.89 -15.94 -13.19
N PHE A 15 -25.88 -16.53 -12.50
CA PHE A 15 -26.34 -16.10 -11.17
C PHE A 15 -25.63 -16.79 -10.00
N ILE A 16 -24.65 -17.66 -10.26
CA ILE A 16 -23.88 -18.41 -9.23
C ILE A 16 -22.43 -17.88 -9.13
N LEU A 17 -22.22 -16.60 -9.40
CA LEU A 17 -20.96 -15.94 -9.07
C LEU A 17 -21.14 -15.16 -7.77
N PRO A 18 -20.73 -15.71 -6.60
CA PRO A 18 -20.54 -14.91 -5.41
C PRO A 18 -19.35 -13.96 -5.65
N PHE A 19 -19.61 -12.81 -6.26
CA PHE A 19 -18.69 -11.68 -6.23
C PHE A 19 -19.04 -10.82 -5.03
N SER A 20 -18.32 -11.06 -3.94
CA SER A 20 -17.86 -10.05 -2.98
C SER A 20 -16.91 -10.76 -2.01
N THR A 21 -15.62 -10.72 -2.30
CA THR A 21 -14.60 -10.89 -1.27
C THR A 21 -14.47 -9.53 -0.59
N ASP A 22 -15.20 -9.30 0.50
CA ASP A 22 -14.83 -8.23 1.43
C ASP A 22 -13.47 -8.62 2.01
N ALA A 23 -12.42 -7.93 1.59
CA ALA A 23 -11.13 -8.02 2.27
C ALA A 23 -11.36 -7.64 3.74
N GLN A 24 -10.87 -8.47 4.67
CA GLN A 24 -11.03 -8.16 6.09
C GLN A 24 -10.26 -6.87 6.40
N THR A 25 -10.97 -5.81 6.72
CA THR A 25 -10.37 -4.59 7.27
C THR A 25 -9.74 -4.91 8.62
N ALA A 26 -8.46 -4.60 8.81
CA ALA A 26 -7.79 -4.77 10.09
C ALA A 26 -8.55 -4.04 11.21
N ASP A 27 -8.61 -4.66 12.39
CA ASP A 27 -9.23 -4.08 13.58
C ASP A 27 -8.39 -2.86 14.03
N PRO A 28 -9.01 -1.69 14.34
CA PRO A 28 -8.31 -0.58 14.98
C PRO A 28 -7.39 -0.96 16.15
N ALA A 29 -7.71 -2.01 16.92
CA ALA A 29 -6.83 -2.52 17.97
C ALA A 29 -5.51 -3.10 17.41
N GLU A 30 -5.58 -3.89 16.33
CA GLU A 30 -4.41 -4.47 15.67
C GLU A 30 -3.52 -3.37 15.05
N ILE A 31 -4.14 -2.36 14.42
CA ILE A 31 -3.42 -1.21 13.86
C ILE A 31 -2.68 -0.45 14.97
N ARG A 32 -3.31 -0.30 16.15
CA ARG A 32 -2.68 0.35 17.30
C ARG A 32 -1.46 -0.44 17.78
N ASP A 33 -1.57 -1.75 17.90
CA ASP A 33 -0.47 -2.61 18.33
C ASP A 33 0.68 -2.61 17.31
N MET A 34 0.36 -2.55 16.01
CA MET A 34 1.32 -2.34 14.94
C MET A 34 2.07 -1.00 15.11
N ILE A 35 1.37 0.10 15.38
CA ILE A 35 1.98 1.42 15.62
C ILE A 35 2.89 1.39 16.86
N VAL A 36 2.45 0.78 17.96
CA VAL A 36 3.27 0.63 19.19
C VAL A 36 4.55 -0.16 18.90
N THR A 37 4.46 -1.17 18.04
CA THR A 37 5.61 -1.97 17.61
C THR A 37 6.57 -1.15 16.76
N PHE A 38 6.07 -0.40 15.77
CA PHE A 38 6.91 0.47 14.92
C PHE A 38 7.58 1.60 15.70
N LYS A 39 6.93 2.16 16.73
CA LYS A 39 7.55 3.16 17.59
C LYS A 39 8.78 2.64 18.35
N LYS A 40 8.90 1.33 18.55
CA LYS A 40 10.04 0.68 19.23
C LYS A 40 11.09 0.13 18.27
N ASP A 41 10.76 0.03 16.98
CA ASP A 41 11.65 -0.47 15.95
C ASP A 41 12.43 0.70 15.35
N ILE A 42 13.77 0.61 15.33
CA ILE A 42 14.65 1.61 14.72
C ILE A 42 14.32 1.89 13.23
N ARG A 43 13.65 0.96 12.55
CA ARG A 43 13.21 1.13 11.16
C ARG A 43 11.74 1.50 11.02
N GLY A 44 10.97 1.53 12.11
CA GLY A 44 9.54 1.81 12.09
C GLY A 44 8.78 0.98 11.04
N PRO A 45 8.06 1.62 10.09
CA PRO A 45 7.26 0.92 9.08
C PRO A 45 8.09 0.40 7.87
N TYR A 46 9.41 0.59 7.89
CA TYR A 46 10.30 0.25 6.78
C TYR A 46 11.05 -1.06 7.01
N LYS A 47 11.29 -1.81 5.93
CA LYS A 47 11.93 -3.15 5.93
C LYS A 47 13.43 -3.07 5.74
N ASP A 48 13.86 -2.61 4.57
CA ASP A 48 15.25 -2.41 4.16
C ASP A 48 15.34 -1.34 3.05
N ILE A 49 16.56 -0.90 2.73
CA ILE A 49 16.83 0.02 1.61
C ILE A 49 17.23 -0.80 0.39
N ARG A 50 16.75 -0.40 -0.79
CA ARG A 50 17.07 -1.02 -2.08
C ARG A 50 17.32 0.03 -3.15
N TRP A 51 18.08 -0.36 -4.18
CA TRP A 51 18.12 0.36 -5.44
C TRP A 51 17.02 -0.15 -6.35
N TYR A 52 16.33 0.77 -7.00
CA TYR A 52 15.37 0.51 -8.07
C TYR A 52 15.95 1.08 -9.35
N CYS A 53 16.42 0.19 -10.21
CA CYS A 53 17.16 0.54 -11.42
C CYS A 53 16.21 0.79 -12.60
N GLU A 54 16.68 1.55 -13.60
CA GLU A 54 15.90 1.88 -14.81
C GLU A 54 15.54 0.65 -15.65
N ASP A 55 16.34 -0.42 -15.56
CA ASP A 55 16.08 -1.71 -16.21
C ASP A 55 15.02 -2.56 -15.47
N GLY A 56 14.44 -2.04 -14.38
CA GLY A 56 13.44 -2.72 -13.55
C GLY A 56 14.03 -3.64 -12.49
N THR A 57 15.34 -3.82 -12.42
CA THR A 57 15.97 -4.63 -11.37
C THR A 57 15.91 -3.95 -10.01
N VAL A 58 15.81 -4.76 -8.96
CA VAL A 58 15.83 -4.30 -7.57
C VAL A 58 17.00 -4.96 -6.85
N ILE A 59 18.03 -4.18 -6.54
CA ILE A 59 19.30 -4.70 -6.00
C ILE A 59 19.58 -4.17 -4.59
N PRO A 60 20.44 -4.87 -3.80
CA PRO A 60 20.88 -4.40 -2.49
C PRO A 60 21.56 -3.01 -2.53
N PRO A 61 21.54 -2.25 -1.42
CA PRO A 61 22.01 -0.86 -1.40
C PRO A 61 23.54 -0.73 -1.53
N LYS A 62 24.29 -1.82 -1.34
CA LYS A 62 25.75 -1.87 -1.50
C LYS A 62 26.20 -2.13 -2.95
N GLU A 63 25.25 -2.43 -3.83
CA GLU A 63 25.50 -2.64 -5.25
C GLU A 63 25.17 -1.38 -6.05
N LYS A 64 25.55 -1.36 -7.32
CA LYS A 64 25.31 -0.25 -8.24
C LYS A 64 24.42 -0.72 -9.38
N CYS A 65 23.41 0.08 -9.74
CA CYS A 65 22.62 -0.18 -10.94
C CYS A 65 23.53 -0.23 -12.18
N PRO A 66 23.20 -1.10 -13.17
CA PRO A 66 23.97 -1.18 -14.42
C PRO A 66 24.07 0.16 -15.13
N GLU A 67 22.96 0.90 -15.18
CA GLU A 67 22.86 2.24 -15.75
C GLU A 67 22.58 3.31 -14.67
N PRO A 68 23.05 4.55 -14.87
CA PRO A 68 22.69 5.67 -14.00
C PRO A 68 21.20 6.00 -14.10
N GLY A 69 20.65 6.63 -13.06
CA GLY A 69 19.24 7.05 -13.01
C GLY A 69 18.38 6.30 -12.00
N GLY A 70 18.85 5.14 -11.52
CA GLY A 70 18.17 4.40 -10.47
C GLY A 70 17.92 5.23 -9.19
N VAL A 71 16.85 4.90 -8.47
CA VAL A 71 16.45 5.59 -7.24
C VAL A 71 16.62 4.67 -6.05
N GLN A 72 17.41 5.12 -5.06
CA GLN A 72 17.52 4.42 -3.78
C GLN A 72 16.40 4.85 -2.83
N ARG A 73 15.74 3.88 -2.22
CA ARG A 73 14.65 4.12 -1.25
C ARG A 73 14.40 2.90 -0.37
N ALA A 74 13.65 3.11 0.70
CA ALA A 74 13.19 2.03 1.56
C ALA A 74 12.06 1.21 0.91
N ARG A 75 11.95 -0.05 1.32
CA ARG A 75 10.76 -0.88 1.18
C ARG A 75 9.90 -0.78 2.43
N TYR A 76 8.60 -0.93 2.26
CA TYR A 76 7.68 -1.16 3.36
C TYR A 76 7.85 -2.55 3.94
N LYS A 77 7.52 -2.69 5.22
CA LYS A 77 7.24 -3.99 5.81
C LYS A 77 5.98 -4.58 5.20
N ASP A 78 5.86 -5.91 5.22
CA ASP A 78 4.78 -6.60 4.51
C ASP A 78 3.43 -6.20 5.15
N GLU A 79 3.38 -6.11 6.48
CA GLU A 79 2.20 -5.65 7.22
C GLU A 79 1.77 -4.20 6.92
N VAL A 80 2.68 -3.35 6.44
CA VAL A 80 2.37 -1.97 6.03
C VAL A 80 1.77 -1.94 4.62
N VAL A 81 2.24 -2.82 3.74
CA VAL A 81 1.64 -3.03 2.42
C VAL A 81 0.23 -3.56 2.60
N ASP A 82 0.07 -4.60 3.41
CA ASP A 82 -1.23 -5.24 3.68
C ASP A 82 -2.23 -4.24 4.27
N LEU A 83 -1.81 -3.39 5.22
CA LEU A 83 -2.67 -2.34 5.79
C LEU A 83 -3.14 -1.31 4.74
N ALA A 84 -2.26 -0.94 3.81
CA ALA A 84 -2.62 -0.02 2.74
C ALA A 84 -3.63 -0.64 1.78
N GLU A 85 -3.50 -1.93 1.47
CA GLU A 85 -4.40 -2.65 0.56
C GLU A 85 -5.76 -2.97 1.20
N SER A 86 -5.78 -3.34 2.48
CA SER A 86 -6.99 -3.79 3.19
C SER A 86 -7.81 -2.65 3.81
N ASN A 87 -7.15 -1.60 4.32
CA ASN A 87 -7.82 -0.53 5.05
C ASN A 87 -7.67 0.85 4.39
N HIS A 88 -6.95 0.93 3.27
CA HIS A 88 -6.63 2.20 2.60
C HIS A 88 -5.90 3.18 3.53
N VAL A 89 -5.07 2.66 4.45
CA VAL A 89 -4.27 3.43 5.41
C VAL A 89 -2.79 3.38 5.01
N PHE A 90 -2.20 4.54 4.75
CA PHE A 90 -0.85 4.67 4.19
C PHE A 90 0.12 5.26 5.23
N LEU A 91 0.94 4.40 5.84
CA LEU A 91 1.95 4.82 6.82
C LEU A 91 3.30 5.09 6.15
N GLY A 92 4.00 6.15 6.55
CA GLY A 92 5.38 6.41 6.13
C GLY A 92 5.51 6.62 4.63
N GLN A 93 4.68 7.46 4.02
CA GLN A 93 4.55 7.49 2.55
C GLN A 93 5.85 7.90 1.83
N ILE A 94 6.31 7.05 0.90
CA ILE A 94 7.48 7.23 0.04
C ILE A 94 6.97 7.65 -1.34
N LEU A 95 7.06 8.95 -1.63
CA LEU A 95 6.47 9.47 -2.87
C LEU A 95 7.19 8.97 -4.13
N SER A 96 8.46 8.58 -4.06
CA SER A 96 9.21 8.06 -5.20
C SER A 96 8.72 6.69 -5.69
N THR A 97 7.93 5.95 -4.89
CA THR A 97 7.28 4.69 -5.31
C THR A 97 5.86 4.90 -5.82
N THR A 98 5.32 6.12 -5.70
CA THR A 98 3.88 6.36 -5.79
C THR A 98 3.59 7.16 -7.06
N SER A 99 2.81 6.59 -7.97
CA SER A 99 2.39 7.31 -9.17
C SER A 99 1.53 8.51 -8.80
N ARG A 100 1.50 9.55 -9.65
CA ARG A 100 0.64 10.72 -9.42
C ARG A 100 -0.83 10.33 -9.25
N HIS A 101 -1.31 9.38 -10.05
CA HIS A 101 -2.67 8.88 -9.95
C HIS A 101 -2.93 8.20 -8.61
N ALA A 102 -2.04 7.30 -8.18
CA ALA A 102 -2.16 6.60 -6.90
C ALA A 102 -2.05 7.54 -5.70
N PHE A 103 -1.21 8.58 -5.79
CA PHE A 103 -1.09 9.59 -4.74
C PHE A 103 -2.32 10.50 -4.69
N TRP A 104 -2.81 10.94 -5.87
CA TRP A 104 -3.98 11.80 -5.96
C TRP A 104 -5.24 11.08 -5.51
N ASP A 105 -5.37 9.78 -5.79
CA ASP A 105 -6.37 8.91 -5.16
C ASP A 105 -7.82 9.43 -5.32
N SER A 106 -8.17 9.84 -6.54
CA SER A 106 -9.43 10.54 -6.81
C SER A 106 -10.68 9.69 -6.58
N THR A 107 -10.57 8.36 -6.67
CA THR A 107 -11.69 7.43 -6.42
C THR A 107 -12.05 7.38 -4.93
N GLU A 108 -11.07 7.59 -4.04
CA GLU A 108 -11.25 7.61 -2.59
C GLU A 108 -11.21 9.03 -2.03
N ASN A 109 -11.74 10.01 -2.77
CA ASN A 109 -11.81 11.40 -2.35
C ASN A 109 -10.45 11.99 -1.93
N ASN A 110 -9.38 11.63 -2.65
CA ASN A 110 -8.02 12.03 -2.35
C ASN A 110 -7.52 11.61 -0.96
N ALA A 111 -8.03 10.50 -0.42
CA ALA A 111 -7.73 10.04 0.93
C ALA A 111 -6.23 9.91 1.18
N ARG A 112 -5.48 9.31 0.25
CA ARG A 112 -4.03 9.17 0.40
C ARG A 112 -3.29 10.50 0.49
N ALA A 113 -3.65 11.49 -0.34
CA ALA A 113 -3.07 12.83 -0.29
C ALA A 113 -3.41 13.54 1.03
N LYS A 114 -4.64 13.38 1.54
CA LYS A 114 -5.04 13.92 2.86
C LYS A 114 -4.25 13.27 4.00
N GLN A 115 -4.08 11.95 3.95
CA GLN A 115 -3.26 11.21 4.91
C GLN A 115 -1.80 11.68 4.87
N TYR A 116 -1.25 11.96 3.69
CA TYR A 116 0.10 12.50 3.56
C TYR A 116 0.23 13.86 4.26
N LEU A 117 -0.71 14.79 4.03
CA LEU A 117 -0.70 16.08 4.71
C LEU A 117 -0.78 15.94 6.24
N LEU A 118 -1.63 15.03 6.72
CA LEU A 118 -1.74 14.73 8.15
C LEU A 118 -0.44 14.14 8.71
N GLU A 119 0.17 13.19 8.01
CA GLU A 119 1.45 12.59 8.38
C GLU A 119 2.56 13.66 8.49
N GLN A 120 2.65 14.58 7.52
CA GLN A 120 3.63 15.66 7.54
C GLN A 120 3.41 16.61 8.72
N TYR A 121 2.15 16.94 9.03
CA TYR A 121 1.81 17.73 10.21
C TYR A 121 2.21 17.01 11.51
N LEU A 122 1.83 15.74 11.66
CA LEU A 122 2.14 14.94 12.86
C LEU A 122 3.65 14.80 13.09
N LYS A 123 4.43 14.55 12.02
CA LYS A 123 5.90 14.53 12.10
C LYS A 123 6.47 15.87 12.59
N GLN A 124 5.87 16.98 12.18
CA GLN A 124 6.34 18.31 12.56
C GLN A 124 6.04 18.64 14.03
N ILE A 125 4.88 18.23 14.55
CA ILE A 125 4.47 18.56 15.92
C ILE A 125 4.99 17.57 16.97
N ASP A 126 5.32 16.35 16.58
CA ASP A 126 5.73 15.24 17.47
C ASP A 126 7.21 14.84 17.26
N ASN A 127 8.03 15.76 16.73
CA ASN A 127 9.47 15.60 16.41
C ASN A 127 9.85 14.39 15.53
N GLY A 128 8.85 13.70 14.95
CA GLY A 128 9.01 12.41 14.30
C GLY A 128 9.46 11.31 15.26
N TRP A 129 9.26 10.05 14.87
CA TRP A 129 9.65 8.87 15.67
C TRP A 129 11.18 8.66 15.80
N VAL A 130 12.00 9.65 15.45
CA VAL A 130 13.47 9.52 15.30
C VAL A 130 14.25 10.21 16.43
N ASN A 131 13.59 10.99 17.29
CA ASN A 131 14.27 11.89 18.24
C ASN A 131 13.92 11.67 19.72
N GLU A 132 13.54 10.46 20.14
CA GLU A 132 13.43 10.07 21.57
C GLU A 132 14.54 9.13 22.02
#